data_AF-A0AAN1JKY2-F1
#
_entry.id   AF-A0AAN1JKY2-F1
#
_cell.length_a   1.000
_cell.length_b   1.000
_cell.length_c   1.000
_cell.angle_alpha   90.00
_cell.angle_beta   90.00
_cell.angle_gamma   90.00
#
_symmetry.space_group_name_H-M   'P 1'
#
loop_
_entity.id
_entity.type
_entity.pdbx_description
1 polymer ?
#
loop_
_entity_poly.entity_id
_entity_poly.type
_entity_poly.pdbx_seq_one_letter_code
_entity_poly.pdbx_strand_id
1 'polypeptide(L)' 'MLSPHEFATLMLVKAAPDQIDLNREALDTLLEQQLVALEQLASGGQRFRLTRDGDSVLQAVARKR' A
#
# COMPACT_ATOMS: atom_id res chain seq x y z
N MET A 1 13.08 -7.23 -0.25
CA MET A 1 12.41 -7.31 -1.57
C MET A 1 10.96 -7.63 -1.31
N LEU A 2 10.02 -6.99 -1.99
CA LEU A 2 8.60 -7.24 -1.75
C LEU A 2 8.22 -8.66 -2.15
N SER A 3 7.51 -9.37 -1.27
CA SER A 3 6.89 -10.64 -1.63
C SER A 3 5.74 -10.42 -2.63
N PRO A 4 5.34 -11.43 -3.43
CA PRO A 4 4.17 -11.32 -4.31
C PRO A 4 2.89 -10.89 -3.57
N HIS A 5 2.75 -11.31 -2.31
CA HIS A 5 1.63 -10.93 -1.45
C HIS A 5 1.69 -9.44 -1.09
N GLU A 6 2.83 -8.94 -0.61
CA GLU A 6 3.00 -7.51 -0.31
C GLU A 6 2.78 -6.63 -1.54
N PHE A 7 3.25 -7.09 -2.70
CA PHE A 7 3.02 -6.37 -3.95
C PHE A 7 1.53 -6.33 -4.33
N ALA A 8 0.79 -7.42 -4.16
CA ALA A 8 -0.65 -7.44 -4.35
C ALA A 8 -1.37 -6.49 -3.38
N THR A 9 -0.98 -6.48 -2.11
CA THR A 9 -1.50 -5.53 -1.11
C THR A 9 -1.22 -4.09 -1.52
N LEU A 10 -0.01 -3.78 -1.99
CA LEU A 10 0.35 -2.44 -2.47
C LEU A 10 -0.51 -2.00 -3.68
N MET A 11 -0.80 -2.92 -4.61
CA MET A 11 -1.74 -2.65 -5.71
C MET A 11 -3.17 -2.41 -5.22
N LEU A 12 -3.63 -3.16 -4.22
CA LEU A 12 -4.95 -2.95 -3.61
C LEU A 12 -5.03 -1.59 -2.90
N VAL A 13 -3.97 -1.15 -2.18
CA VAL A 13 -3.88 0.19 -1.56
C VAL A 13 -4.06 1.30 -2.59
N LYS A 14 -3.54 1.10 -3.80
CA LYS A 14 -3.75 2.05 -4.89
C LYS A 14 -5.17 2.00 -5.47
N ALA A 15 -5.72 0.81 -5.67
CA ALA A 15 -6.98 0.62 -6.38
C ALA A 15 -8.23 0.86 -5.53
N ALA A 16 -8.17 0.48 -4.25
CA ALA A 16 -9.30 0.50 -3.34
C ALA A 16 -8.84 0.73 -1.88
N PRO A 17 -8.27 1.91 -1.56
CA PRO A 17 -7.68 2.20 -0.24
C PRO A 17 -8.66 2.04 0.94
N ASP A 18 -9.96 2.22 0.68
CA ASP A 18 -11.01 2.15 1.71
C ASP A 18 -11.60 0.73 1.88
N GLN A 19 -11.23 -0.24 1.03
CA GLN A 19 -11.74 -1.62 1.06
C GLN A 19 -10.68 -2.64 1.52
N ILE A 20 -9.60 -2.17 2.12
CA ILE A 20 -8.49 -3.04 2.54
C ILE A 20 -8.74 -3.55 3.94
N ASP A 21 -9.34 -4.74 3.99
CA ASP A 21 -9.59 -5.44 5.24
C ASP A 21 -8.51 -6.51 5.54
N LEU A 22 -7.36 -6.44 4.86
CA LEU A 22 -6.55 -7.63 4.65
C LEU A 22 -5.11 -7.47 5.15
N ASN A 23 -4.83 -8.32 6.15
CA ASN A 23 -3.55 -8.77 6.66
C ASN A 23 -2.58 -7.69 7.20
N ARG A 24 -2.58 -7.52 8.52
CA ARG A 24 -1.67 -6.61 9.24
C ARG A 24 -0.21 -6.86 8.90
N GLU A 25 0.25 -8.11 8.79
CA GLU A 25 1.67 -8.40 8.56
C GLU A 25 2.23 -7.79 7.26
N ALA A 26 1.46 -7.89 6.16
CA ALA A 26 1.88 -7.29 4.89
C ALA A 26 1.81 -5.76 4.95
N LEU A 27 0.77 -5.20 5.57
CA LEU A 27 0.63 -3.76 5.75
C LEU A 27 1.70 -3.16 6.66
N ASP A 28 2.07 -3.87 7.74
CA ASP A 28 3.14 -3.49 8.66
C ASP A 28 4.47 -3.44 7.90
N THR A 29 4.76 -4.43 7.06
CA THR A 29 5.95 -4.42 6.19
C THR A 29 5.94 -3.24 5.22
N LEU A 30 4.80 -2.94 4.61
CA LEU A 30 4.67 -1.80 3.68
C LEU A 30 4.78 -0.45 4.39
N LEU A 31 4.31 -0.35 5.64
CA LEU A 31 4.48 0.82 6.51
C LEU A 31 5.95 1.00 6.91
N GLU A 32 6.61 -0.07 7.35
CA GLU A 32 8.04 -0.08 7.68
C GLU A 32 8.91 0.37 6.50
N GLN A 33 8.55 -0.07 5.29
CA GLN A 33 9.22 0.34 4.05
C GLN A 33 8.76 1.69 3.50
N GLN A 34 7.85 2.39 4.20
CA GLN A 34 7.32 3.70 3.81
C GLN A 34 6.64 3.71 2.43
N LEU A 35 6.14 2.57 1.96
CA LEU A 35 5.42 2.43 0.69
C LEU A 35 3.94 2.78 0.83
N VAL A 36 3.42 2.64 2.04
CA VAL A 36 2.07 3.08 2.43
C VAL A 36 2.16 3.91 3.71
N ALA A 37 1.14 4.73 3.94
CA ALA A 37 1.00 5.54 5.14
C ALA A 37 -0.43 5.40 5.68
N LEU A 38 -0.58 5.47 7.00
CA LEU A 38 -1.89 5.52 7.63
C LEU A 38 -2.37 6.97 7.69
N GLU A 39 -3.50 7.24 7.05
CA GLU A 39 -4.15 8.55 7.06
C GLU A 39 -5.39 8.49 7.94
N GLN A 40 -5.51 9.45 8.86
CA GLN A 40 -6.73 9.65 9.63
C GLN A 40 -7.73 10.48 8.81
N LEU A 41 -8.90 9.91 8.60
CA LEU A 41 -10.01 10.59 7.96
C LEU A 41 -10.68 11.53 8.95
N ALA A 42 -11.19 12.66 8.44
CA ALA A 42 -11.97 13.61 9.24
C ALA A 42 -13.24 12.99 9.85
N SER A 43 -13.73 11.89 9.28
CA SER A 43 -14.84 11.09 9.81
C SER A 43 -14.48 10.22 11.02
N GLY A 44 -13.22 10.25 11.49
CA GLY A 44 -12.73 9.43 12.60
C GLY A 44 -12.26 8.03 12.20
N GLY A 45 -12.33 7.70 10.91
CA GLY A 45 -11.78 6.45 10.37
C GLY A 45 -10.27 6.53 10.11
N GLN A 46 -9.63 5.38 9.94
CA GLN A 46 -8.26 5.27 9.45
C GLN A 46 -8.28 4.56 8.10
N ARG A 47 -7.44 5.02 7.17
CA ARG A 47 -7.25 4.35 5.89
C ARG A 47 -5.79 4.28 5.51
N PHE A 48 -5.44 3.28 4.72
CA PHE A 48 -4.11 3.21 4.14
C PHE A 48 -4.07 4.03 2.84
N ARG A 49 -3.01 4.82 2.69
CA ARG A 49 -2.75 5.63 1.51
C ARG A 49 -1.39 5.24 0.93
N LEU A 50 -1.32 5.13 -0.39
CA LEU A 50 -0.06 4.91 -1.10
C LEU A 50 0.85 6.15 -0.99
N THR A 51 2.12 5.93 -0.67
CA THR A 51 3.13 7.01 -0.69
C THR A 51 3.69 7.22 -2.09
N ARG A 52 4.55 8.25 -2.25
CA ARG A 52 5.29 8.46 -3.51
C ARG A 52 6.24 7.31 -3.83
N ASP A 53 6.82 6.70 -2.81
CA ASP A 53 7.75 5.59 -2.97
C ASP A 53 7.00 4.32 -3.39
N GLY A 54 5.84 4.06 -2.75
CA GLY A 54 4.92 3.00 -3.17
C GLY A 54 4.48 3.14 -4.63
N ASP A 55 4.11 4.35 -5.07
CA ASP A 55 3.76 4.58 -6.47
C ASP A 55 4.94 4.34 -7.41
N SER A 56 6.13 4.81 -7.04
CA SER A 56 7.36 4.62 -7.82
C SER A 56 7.71 3.15 -8.00
N VAL A 57 7.52 2.32 -6.97
CA VAL A 57 7.70 0.86 -7.03
C VAL A 57 6.71 0.24 -8.02
N LEU A 58 5.42 0.57 -7.93
CA LEU A 58 4.41 0.06 -8.86
C LEU A 58 4.71 0.48 -10.31
N GLN A 59 5.13 1.73 -10.52
CA GLN A 59 5.52 2.23 -11.84
C GLN A 59 6.77 1.54 -12.40
N ALA A 60 7.76 1.24 -11.55
CA ALA A 60 8.98 0.54 -11.97
C ALA A 60 8.68 -0.89 -12.46
N VAL A 61 7.73 -1.57 -11.84
CA VAL A 61 7.29 -2.92 -12.26
C VAL A 61 6.43 -2.84 -13.52
N ALA A 62 5.53 -1.85 -13.62
CA ALA A 62 4.70 -1.67 -14.81
C ALA A 62 5.52 -1.36 -16.08
N ARG A 63 6.65 -0.65 -15.95
CA ARG A 63 7.57 -0.34 -17.05
C ARG A 63 8.42 -1.52 -17.54
N LYS A 64 8.51 -2.60 -16.77
CA LYS A 64 9.27 -3.82 -17.14
C LYS A 64 8.43 -4.88 -17.85
N ARG A 65 7.23 -4.53 -18.33
CA ARG A 65 6.35 -5.41 -19.09
C ARG A 65 6.59 -5.30 -20.58
#